data_AF-A0AA36HE31-F1
#
_entry.id   AF-A0AA36HE31-F1
#
_cell.length_a   1.000
_cell.length_b   1.000
_cell.length_c   1.000
_cell.angle_alpha   90.00
_cell.angle_beta   90.00
_cell.angle_gamma   90.00
#
_symmetry.space_group_name_H-M   'P 1'
#
loop_
_entity.id
_entity.type
_entity.pdbx_description
1 polymer ?
#
loop_
_entity_poly.entity_id
_entity_poly.type
_entity_poly.pdbx_seq_one_letter_code
_entity_poly.pdbx_strand_id
1 'polypeptide(L)'
;MAYDVGSPGRLGDAGVSRSSKLKRFLDTHDGIFPPTEDLGIVGPVQYHILVDGGFGQGLRFIRPYTEREATTRDKRLFNRKLSG
;
A
#
# COMPACT_ATOMS: atom_id res chain seq x y z
N MET A 1 9.90 -15.89 -21.55
CA MET A 1 9.61 -15.00 -20.40
C MET A 1 8.55 -15.69 -19.56
N ALA A 2 8.78 -15.86 -18.26
CA ALA A 2 7.82 -16.48 -17.35
C ALA A 2 7.22 -15.39 -16.48
N TYR A 3 5.88 -15.29 -16.46
CA TYR A 3 5.13 -14.35 -15.64
C TYR A 3 4.56 -15.12 -14.44
N ASP A 4 4.92 -14.72 -13.22
CA ASP A 4 4.34 -15.27 -12.00
C ASP A 4 3.04 -14.51 -11.70
N VAL A 5 1.92 -15.20 -11.86
CA VAL A 5 0.56 -14.63 -11.70
C VAL A 5 -0.08 -15.09 -10.37
N GLY A 6 0.69 -15.79 -9.51
CA GLY A 6 0.17 -16.37 -8.28
C GLY A 6 -0.74 -17.57 -8.52
N SER A 7 -1.25 -18.17 -7.45
CA SER A 7 -2.14 -19.34 -7.51
C SER A 7 -3.26 -19.22 -6.48
N PRO A 8 -4.51 -19.58 -6.83
CA PRO A 8 -5.62 -19.58 -5.88
C PRO A 8 -5.26 -20.40 -4.62
N GLY A 9 -5.34 -19.77 -3.44
CA GLY A 9 -5.25 -20.45 -2.15
C GLY A 9 -3.86 -20.66 -1.53
N ARG A 10 -2.74 -20.38 -2.22
CA ARG A 10 -1.39 -20.61 -1.64
C ARG A 10 -0.49 -19.38 -1.61
N LEU A 11 -0.48 -18.56 -2.66
CA LEU A 11 0.16 -17.24 -2.73
C LEU A 11 -0.64 -16.40 -3.75
N GLY A 12 -1.52 -15.51 -3.27
CA GLY A 12 -2.18 -14.53 -4.12
C GLY A 12 -1.19 -13.49 -4.67
N ASP A 13 -1.70 -12.50 -5.39
CA ASP A 13 -0.97 -11.32 -5.85
C ASP A 13 -0.10 -10.68 -4.75
N ALA A 14 -0.60 -10.60 -3.52
CA ALA A 14 0.14 -10.07 -2.38
C ALA A 14 1.31 -10.97 -1.94
N GLY A 15 1.15 -12.29 -2.08
CA GLY A 15 2.20 -13.26 -1.79
C GLY A 15 3.33 -13.19 -2.82
N VAL A 16 2.98 -13.09 -4.11
CA VAL A 16 3.92 -12.89 -5.22
C VAL A 16 4.62 -11.53 -5.09
N SER A 17 3.89 -10.48 -4.71
CA SER A 17 4.46 -9.15 -4.47
C SER A 17 5.54 -9.18 -3.40
N ARG A 18 5.31 -9.88 -2.27
CA ARG A 18 6.25 -9.91 -1.13
C ARG A 18 7.63 -10.46 -1.49
N SER A 19 7.72 -11.41 -2.42
CA SER A 19 8.99 -11.97 -2.92
C SER A 19 9.43 -11.38 -4.27
N SER A 20 8.65 -10.45 -4.84
CA SER A 20 8.91 -9.88 -6.16
C SER A 20 10.14 -8.98 -6.18
N LYS A 21 10.75 -8.89 -7.37
CA LYS A 21 11.83 -7.92 -7.64
C LYS A 21 11.37 -6.48 -7.45
N LEU A 22 10.08 -6.19 -7.69
CA LEU A 22 9.49 -4.87 -7.51
C LEU A 22 9.51 -4.46 -6.04
N LYS A 23 9.01 -5.33 -5.14
CA LYS A 23 9.01 -5.03 -3.70
C LYS A 23 10.42 -4.80 -3.18
N ARG A 24 11.36 -5.67 -3.57
CA ARG A 24 12.78 -5.52 -3.21
C ARG A 24 13.37 -4.21 -3.73
N PHE A 25 13.08 -3.83 -4.98
CA PHE A 25 13.56 -2.59 -5.56
C PHE A 25 13.05 -1.37 -4.79
N LEU A 26 11.75 -1.32 -4.50
CA LEU A 26 11.12 -0.22 -3.76
C LEU A 26 11.68 -0.11 -2.33
N ASP A 27 11.91 -1.24 -1.66
CA ASP A 27 12.46 -1.24 -0.30
C ASP A 27 13.92 -0.76 -0.23
N THR A 28 14.75 -1.10 -1.23
CA THR A 28 16.17 -0.70 -1.23
C THR A 28 16.42 0.69 -1.83
N HIS A 29 15.42 1.29 -2.47
CA HIS A 29 15.55 2.57 -3.15
C HIS A 29 14.55 3.60 -2.60
N ASP A 30 14.33 3.65 -1.28
CA ASP A 30 13.40 4.61 -0.67
C ASP A 30 13.68 6.07 -1.08
N GLY A 31 14.95 6.41 -1.34
CA GLY A 31 15.36 7.74 -1.80
C GLY A 31 14.84 8.16 -3.18
N ILE A 32 14.20 7.27 -3.95
CA ILE A 32 13.53 7.64 -5.21
C ILE A 32 12.15 8.26 -4.97
N PHE A 33 11.56 8.03 -3.80
CA PHE A 33 10.28 8.65 -3.47
C PHE A 33 10.49 10.16 -3.33
N PRO A 34 9.50 10.97 -3.75
CA PRO A 34 9.57 12.39 -3.52
C PRO A 34 9.78 12.69 -2.03
N PRO A 35 10.50 13.78 -1.71
CA PRO A 35 10.65 14.21 -0.33
C PRO A 35 9.27 14.50 0.28
N THR A 36 9.21 14.46 1.61
CA THR A 36 8.02 14.86 2.37
C THR A 36 7.57 16.25 1.94
N GLU A 37 6.28 16.37 1.62
CA GLU A 37 5.67 17.62 1.17
C GLU A 37 4.75 18.17 2.25
N ASP A 38 4.82 19.48 2.50
CA ASP A 38 3.94 20.14 3.46
C ASP A 38 2.63 20.54 2.76
N LEU A 39 1.53 19.95 3.22
CA LEU A 39 0.19 20.21 2.70
C LEU A 39 -0.55 21.31 3.50
N GLY A 40 0.19 22.16 4.22
CA GLY A 40 -0.33 23.32 4.94
C GLY A 40 -1.13 22.89 6.17
N ILE A 41 -2.46 22.99 6.12
CA ILE A 41 -3.33 22.67 7.27
C ILE A 41 -3.25 21.19 7.68
N VAL A 42 -2.79 20.32 6.79
CA VAL A 42 -2.62 18.88 7.05
C VAL A 42 -1.23 18.59 7.64
N GLY A 43 -0.24 19.44 7.38
CA GLY A 43 1.16 19.27 7.77
C GLY A 43 1.98 18.41 6.80
N PRO A 44 3.18 17.96 7.21
CA PRO A 44 4.09 17.21 6.37
C PRO A 44 3.59 15.79 6.07
N VAL A 45 3.50 15.45 4.79
CA VAL A 45 3.00 14.16 4.30
C VAL A 45 4.03 13.50 3.40
N GLN A 46 4.23 12.19 3.59
CA GLN A 46 5.05 11.36 2.71
C GLN A 46 4.21 10.73 1.60
N TYR A 47 4.84 10.46 0.48
CA TYR A 47 4.25 9.68 -0.60
C TYR A 47 4.21 8.19 -0.26
N HIS A 48 3.07 7.56 -0.53
CA HIS A 48 2.82 6.14 -0.28
C HIS A 48 2.19 5.48 -1.51
N ILE A 49 2.45 4.20 -1.69
CA ILE A 49 1.77 3.34 -2.65
C ILE A 49 0.53 2.79 -1.98
N LEU A 50 -0.62 3.06 -2.60
CA LEU A 50 -1.88 2.45 -2.18
C LEU A 50 -1.94 1.01 -2.69
N VAL A 51 -2.25 0.08 -1.78
CA VAL A 51 -2.37 -1.35 -2.07
C VAL A 51 -3.67 -1.93 -1.54
N ASP A 52 -4.09 -3.07 -2.08
CA ASP A 52 -5.25 -3.79 -1.58
C ASP A 52 -4.98 -4.47 -0.22
N GLY A 53 -6.04 -4.88 0.48
CA GLY A 53 -6.02 -5.49 1.80
C GLY A 53 -5.21 -6.79 1.91
N GLY A 54 -4.91 -7.44 0.78
CA GLY A 54 -4.03 -8.61 0.73
C GLY A 54 -2.55 -8.28 1.04
N PHE A 55 -2.14 -7.03 0.84
CA PHE A 55 -0.76 -6.58 1.04
C PHE A 55 -0.49 -6.21 2.50
N GLY A 56 0.70 -6.55 2.99
CA GLY A 56 1.14 -6.15 4.32
C GLY A 56 1.32 -4.63 4.42
N GLN A 57 0.91 -4.04 5.54
CA GLN A 57 1.18 -2.64 5.83
C GLN A 57 2.69 -2.43 6.02
N GLY A 58 3.23 -1.37 5.42
CA GLY A 58 4.65 -1.03 5.51
C GLY A 58 4.87 0.47 5.38
N LEU A 59 6.13 0.91 5.51
CA LEU A 59 6.48 2.34 5.48
C LEU A 59 5.93 3.06 4.24
N ARG A 60 6.03 2.44 3.07
CA ARG A 60 5.56 3.00 1.78
C ARG A 60 4.30 2.35 1.24
N PHE A 61 3.69 1.43 1.99
CA PHE A 61 2.54 0.65 1.54
C PHE A 61 1.37 0.86 2.50
N ILE A 62 0.37 1.60 2.04
CA ILE A 62 -0.86 1.85 2.79
C ILE A 62 -1.98 1.04 2.15
N ARG A 63 -2.71 0.29 2.98
CA ARG A 63 -3.94 -0.41 2.58
C ARG A 63 -5.16 0.30 3.16
N PRO A 64 -6.35 0.13 2.55
CA PRO A 64 -7.62 0.47 3.19
C PRO A 64 -7.70 -0.15 4.58
N TYR A 65 -8.35 0.58 5.50
CA TYR A 65 -8.61 0.06 6.84
C TYR A 65 -9.54 -1.15 6.75
N THR A 66 -9.27 -2.21 7.50
CA THR A 66 -10.26 -3.29 7.67
C THR A 66 -11.53 -2.75 8.33
N GLU A 67 -12.65 -3.48 8.23
CA GLU A 67 -13.91 -3.07 8.90
C GLU A 67 -13.72 -2.82 10.40
N ARG A 68 -12.88 -3.63 11.05
CA ARG A 68 -12.55 -3.49 12.47
C ARG A 68 -11.71 -2.23 12.76
N GLU A 69 -10.90 -1.78 11.81
CA GLU A 69 -10.03 -0.60 11.95
C GLU A 69 -10.73 0.70 11.54
N ALA A 70 -11.78 0.64 10.71
CA ALA A 70 -12.54 1.77 10.19
C ALA A 70 -13.54 2.36 11.20
N THR A 71 -13.08 2.60 12.43
CA THR A 71 -13.89 3.06 13.56
C THR A 71 -14.26 4.55 13.48
N THR A 72 -13.44 5.37 12.83
CA THR A 72 -13.67 6.81 12.69
C THR A 72 -14.31 7.17 11.34
N ARG A 73 -14.94 8.35 11.28
CA ARG A 73 -15.52 8.89 10.05
C ARG A 73 -14.47 9.02 8.95
N ASP A 74 -13.28 9.50 9.27
CA ASP A 74 -12.22 9.76 8.30
C ASP A 74 -11.66 8.47 7.72
N LYS A 75 -11.50 7.42 8.54
CA LYS A 75 -11.08 6.10 8.07
C LYS A 75 -12.12 5.47 7.14
N ARG A 76 -13.41 5.62 7.44
CA ARG A 76 -14.49 5.17 6.55
C ARG A 76 -14.55 5.96 5.25
N LEU A 77 -14.33 7.28 5.31
CA LEU A 77 -14.25 8.15 4.13
C LEU A 77 -13.05 7.79 3.24
N PHE A 78 -11.89 7.52 3.85
CA PHE A 78 -10.71 7.03 3.16
C PHE A 78 -11.03 5.74 2.41
N ASN A 79 -11.60 4.73 3.07
CA ASN A 79 -11.99 3.49 2.42
C ASN A 79 -13.00 3.71 1.28
N ARG A 80 -14.03 4.54 1.49
CA ARG A 80 -15.07 4.81 0.49
C ARG A 80 -14.52 5.49 -0.77
N LYS A 81 -13.56 6.39 -0.62
CA LYS A 81 -12.89 7.03 -1.78
C LYS A 81 -12.05 6.05 -2.59
N LEU A 82 -11.70 4.90 -2.00
CA LEU A 82 -10.80 3.91 -2.57
C LEU A 82 -11.51 2.61 -3.00
N SER A 83 -12.75 2.40 -2.54
CA SER A 83 -13.67 1.42 -3.14
C SER A 83 -14.23 2.05 -4.43
N GLY A 84 -13.65 1.67 -5.57
CA GLY A 84 -14.20 2.00 -6.88
C GLY A 84 -15.62 1.50 -7.08
#